data_AF-A0A327ZPB0-F1
#
_entry.id   AF-A0A327ZPB0-F1
#
_cell.length_a   1.000
_cell.length_b   1.000
_cell.length_c   1.000
_cell.angle_alpha   90.00
_cell.angle_beta   90.00
_cell.angle_gamma   90.00
#
_symmetry.space_group_name_H-M   'P 1'
#
loop_
_entity.id
_entity.type
_entity.pdbx_description
1 polymer ?
#
loop_
_entity_poly.entity_id
_entity_poly.type
_entity_poly.pdbx_seq_one_letter_code
_entity_poly.pdbx_strand_id
1 'polypeptide(L)'
;MRSFDRWELEARQALADRGIGYGEATPLIEDARAHHDESGQDPWESLGAPLDFAAEVAADQPAEQARRDTQGRTVGDHLREGLFALALLGVPVAVVGGLSVGGLSIPVTVAGLTGSVLAGLAAVCTQVPGALRAAGHPRAAPWGFALFGVLVVAAGGAFTQLPKTRVGELPILGLLAVSAGAMWLLTREKRAPRRDLSDARAGGPGSASAGGPEGASADGPEGARAGGPEGAGAGDPADAGAWFGRLRDVLVGRFDVAPARAAEMVAEARSHVAVAGSHPRDEFPSLAGYARDLAEAEPAKQGPWWRGDTAEMVMGLLITVWVVIAVVDAVVDEQWWLVAAGVAYLLASGRSTWRRIREWAARSRPA
;
A
#
# COMPACT_ATOMS: atom_id res chain seq x y z
N MET A 1 -18.25 -23.58 -21.83
CA MET A 1 -17.83 -24.57 -20.82
C MET A 1 -17.28 -23.83 -19.62
N ARG A 2 -17.60 -24.28 -18.41
CA ARG A 2 -17.01 -23.77 -17.16
C ARG A 2 -15.61 -24.38 -17.06
N SER A 3 -14.57 -23.57 -17.25
CA SER A 3 -13.17 -24.02 -17.15
C SER A 3 -12.54 -23.49 -15.87
N PHE A 4 -11.58 -24.22 -15.31
CA PHE A 4 -10.85 -23.76 -14.12
C PHE A 4 -10.19 -22.40 -14.34
N ASP A 5 -9.64 -22.12 -15.52
CA ASP A 5 -8.99 -20.84 -15.82
C ASP A 5 -9.96 -19.64 -15.68
N ARG A 6 -11.23 -19.84 -16.04
CA ARG A 6 -12.26 -18.84 -15.84
C ARG A 6 -12.60 -18.67 -14.35
N TRP A 7 -12.73 -19.78 -13.63
CA TRP A 7 -12.98 -19.75 -12.19
C TRP A 7 -11.84 -19.04 -11.44
N GLU A 8 -10.58 -19.38 -11.76
CA GLU A 8 -9.36 -18.79 -11.18
C GLU A 8 -9.33 -17.28 -11.38
N LEU A 9 -9.63 -16.82 -12.58
CA LEU A 9 -9.63 -15.40 -12.88
C LEU A 9 -10.63 -14.64 -12.01
N GLU A 10 -11.87 -15.12 -11.98
CA GLU A 10 -12.96 -14.54 -11.19
C GLU A 10 -12.60 -14.56 -9.70
N ALA A 11 -11.96 -15.64 -9.22
CA ALA A 11 -11.52 -15.79 -7.83
C ALA A 11 -10.40 -14.80 -7.49
N ARG A 12 -9.38 -14.66 -8.35
CA ARG A 12 -8.28 -13.69 -8.17
C ARG A 12 -8.74 -12.24 -8.22
N GLN A 13 -9.83 -11.94 -8.92
CA GLN A 13 -10.45 -10.63 -8.89
C GLN A 13 -11.19 -10.43 -7.55
N ALA A 14 -12.04 -11.37 -7.17
CA ALA A 14 -12.79 -11.32 -5.92
C ALA A 14 -11.89 -11.29 -4.66
N LEU A 15 -10.74 -11.97 -4.70
CA LEU A 15 -9.71 -11.92 -3.64
C LEU A 15 -9.07 -10.54 -3.55
N ALA A 16 -8.76 -9.92 -4.69
CA ALA A 16 -8.15 -8.58 -4.71
C ALA A 16 -9.10 -7.47 -4.29
N ASP A 17 -10.38 -7.59 -4.63
CA ASP A 17 -11.43 -6.68 -4.14
C ASP A 17 -11.56 -6.77 -2.61
N ARG A 18 -11.12 -7.88 -2.01
CA ARG A 18 -11.01 -8.10 -0.55
C ARG A 18 -9.62 -7.83 0.02
N GLY A 19 -8.72 -7.24 -0.75
CA GLY A 19 -7.39 -6.83 -0.30
C GLY A 19 -6.34 -7.94 -0.33
N ILE A 20 -6.67 -9.16 -0.80
CA ILE A 20 -5.71 -10.26 -0.92
C ILE A 20 -4.90 -10.05 -2.20
N GLY A 21 -3.63 -9.67 -2.03
CA GLY A 21 -2.71 -9.34 -3.12
C GLY A 21 -2.38 -10.55 -4.00
N TYR A 22 -1.80 -10.31 -5.18
CA TYR A 22 -1.47 -11.38 -6.14
C TYR A 22 -0.56 -12.46 -5.53
N GLY A 23 0.48 -12.06 -4.79
CA GLY A 23 1.40 -13.00 -4.16
C GLY A 23 0.77 -13.87 -3.08
N GLU A 24 -0.23 -13.36 -2.35
CA GLU A 24 -0.97 -14.14 -1.36
C GLU A 24 -2.07 -14.99 -2.00
N ALA A 25 -2.71 -14.48 -3.06
CA ALA A 25 -3.73 -15.21 -3.81
C ALA A 25 -3.15 -16.40 -4.61
N THR A 26 -1.90 -16.31 -5.07
CA THR A 26 -1.28 -17.37 -5.88
C THR A 26 -1.26 -18.74 -5.19
N PRO A 27 -0.71 -18.92 -3.98
CA PRO A 27 -0.73 -20.23 -3.34
C PRO A 27 -2.15 -20.74 -3.07
N LEU A 28 -3.10 -19.86 -2.72
CA LEU A 28 -4.51 -20.23 -2.49
C LEU A 28 -5.19 -20.77 -3.77
N ILE A 29 -4.86 -20.16 -4.91
CA ILE A 29 -5.38 -20.58 -6.21
C ILE A 29 -4.66 -21.83 -6.72
N GLU A 30 -3.36 -21.98 -6.43
CA GLU A 30 -2.60 -23.20 -6.72
C GLU A 30 -3.15 -24.39 -5.91
N ASP A 31 -3.50 -24.20 -4.64
CA ASP A 31 -4.16 -25.21 -3.80
C ASP A 31 -5.54 -25.59 -4.35
N ALA A 32 -6.35 -24.58 -4.74
CA ALA A 32 -7.63 -24.80 -5.39
C ALA A 32 -7.52 -25.56 -6.72
N ARG A 33 -6.47 -25.27 -7.50
CA ARG A 33 -6.15 -25.96 -8.76
C ARG A 33 -5.75 -27.41 -8.50
N ALA A 34 -4.86 -27.65 -7.54
CA ALA A 34 -4.47 -29.00 -7.14
C ALA A 34 -5.69 -29.83 -6.70
N HIS A 35 -6.60 -29.25 -5.92
CA HIS A 35 -7.84 -29.92 -5.54
C HIS A 35 -8.75 -30.25 -6.73
N HIS A 36 -8.87 -29.34 -7.70
CA HIS A 36 -9.60 -29.59 -8.94
C HIS A 36 -8.97 -30.73 -9.76
N ASP A 37 -7.65 -30.73 -9.93
CA ASP A 37 -6.92 -31.74 -10.69
C ASP A 37 -6.99 -33.13 -10.03
N GLU A 38 -6.99 -33.20 -8.69
CA GLU A 38 -7.12 -34.45 -7.93
C GLU A 38 -8.56 -35.00 -7.93
N SER A 39 -9.55 -34.13 -7.78
CA SER A 39 -10.97 -34.53 -7.68
C SER A 39 -11.64 -34.77 -9.04
N GLY A 40 -11.18 -34.09 -10.08
CA GLY A 40 -11.82 -34.05 -11.39
C GLY A 40 -13.20 -33.39 -11.41
N GLN A 41 -13.63 -32.77 -10.31
CA GLN A 41 -14.93 -32.12 -10.17
C GLN A 41 -14.93 -30.71 -10.75
N ASP A 42 -16.07 -30.25 -11.28
CA ASP A 42 -16.20 -28.87 -11.76
C ASP A 42 -15.93 -27.87 -10.61
N PRO A 43 -15.09 -26.84 -10.79
CA PRO A 43 -14.68 -25.97 -9.70
C PRO A 43 -15.81 -25.09 -9.15
N TRP A 44 -16.89 -24.86 -9.91
CA TRP A 44 -18.07 -24.17 -9.37
C TRP A 44 -18.89 -25.07 -8.44
N GLU A 45 -18.79 -26.39 -8.58
CA GLU A 45 -19.45 -27.35 -7.70
C GLU A 45 -18.60 -27.64 -6.46
N SER A 46 -17.27 -27.83 -6.62
CA SER A 46 -16.39 -28.19 -5.50
C SER A 46 -15.93 -26.99 -4.66
N LEU A 47 -15.62 -25.86 -5.29
CA LEU A 47 -15.10 -24.65 -4.62
C LEU A 47 -16.15 -23.53 -4.51
N GLY A 48 -17.34 -23.74 -5.09
CA GLY A 48 -18.41 -22.74 -5.13
C GLY A 48 -18.16 -21.59 -6.10
N ALA A 49 -18.98 -20.54 -5.99
CA ALA A 49 -18.79 -19.35 -6.80
C ALA A 49 -17.49 -18.63 -6.39
N PRO A 50 -16.71 -18.08 -7.33
CA PRO A 50 -15.45 -17.40 -7.01
C PRO A 50 -15.57 -16.25 -5.98
N LEU A 51 -16.72 -15.58 -5.95
CA LEU A 51 -17.01 -14.54 -4.98
C LEU A 51 -17.17 -15.09 -3.56
N ASP A 52 -17.76 -16.28 -3.43
CA ASP A 52 -17.99 -17.00 -2.18
C ASP A 52 -16.69 -17.61 -1.70
N PHE A 53 -15.91 -18.25 -2.58
CA PHE A 53 -14.55 -18.71 -2.30
C PHE A 53 -13.68 -17.56 -1.75
N ALA A 54 -13.68 -16.41 -2.42
CA ALA A 54 -12.94 -15.25 -1.93
C ALA A 54 -13.49 -14.68 -0.62
N ALA A 55 -14.80 -14.83 -0.35
CA ALA A 55 -15.40 -14.43 0.92
C ALA A 55 -14.96 -15.34 2.06
N GLU A 56 -14.96 -16.66 1.81
CA GLU A 56 -14.54 -17.70 2.74
C GLU A 56 -13.05 -17.59 3.04
N VAL A 57 -12.19 -17.52 2.02
CA VAL A 57 -10.76 -17.30 2.18
C VAL A 57 -10.47 -16.00 2.95
N ALA A 58 -11.21 -14.93 2.69
CA ALA A 58 -11.04 -13.67 3.43
C ALA A 58 -11.57 -13.75 4.88
N ALA A 59 -12.57 -14.60 5.15
CA ALA A 59 -13.07 -14.86 6.49
C ALA A 59 -12.12 -15.75 7.31
N ASP A 60 -11.46 -16.70 6.64
CA ASP A 60 -10.47 -17.61 7.22
C ASP A 60 -9.08 -16.99 7.37
N GLN A 61 -8.80 -15.94 6.59
CA GLN A 61 -7.59 -15.15 6.79
C GLN A 61 -7.58 -14.59 8.21
N PRO A 62 -6.48 -14.78 8.96
CA PRO A 62 -6.36 -14.17 10.27
C PRO A 62 -6.56 -12.66 10.08
N ALA A 63 -7.43 -12.03 10.87
CA ALA A 63 -7.80 -10.62 10.74
C ALA A 63 -6.60 -9.64 10.72
N GLU A 64 -5.40 -10.12 11.06
CA GLU A 64 -4.12 -9.41 10.97
C GLU A 64 -3.52 -9.34 9.55
N GLN A 65 -3.77 -10.30 8.65
CA GLN A 65 -3.22 -10.30 7.28
C GLN A 65 -4.06 -9.47 6.30
N ALA A 66 -5.39 -9.49 6.41
CA ALA A 66 -6.30 -8.66 5.60
C ALA A 66 -6.10 -7.13 5.76
N ARG A 67 -5.21 -6.69 6.66
CA ARG A 67 -4.92 -5.27 6.96
C ARG A 67 -3.55 -4.80 6.45
N ARG A 68 -2.86 -5.61 5.65
CA ARG A 68 -1.52 -5.30 5.11
C ARG A 68 -1.63 -4.79 3.66
N ASP A 69 -0.83 -3.79 3.31
CA ASP A 69 -0.74 -3.28 1.95
C ASP A 69 0.13 -4.18 1.04
N THR A 70 0.31 -3.77 -0.22
CA THR A 70 1.16 -4.47 -1.20
C THR A 70 2.63 -4.57 -0.79
N GLN A 71 3.06 -3.79 0.21
CA GLN A 71 4.40 -3.85 0.80
C GLN A 71 4.42 -4.69 2.10
N GLY A 72 3.31 -5.34 2.45
CA GLY A 72 3.15 -6.12 3.68
C GLY A 72 3.02 -5.26 4.95
N ARG A 73 2.82 -3.94 4.82
CA ARG A 73 2.74 -3.00 5.94
C ARG A 73 1.30 -2.79 6.37
N THR A 74 1.05 -2.81 7.67
CA THR A 74 -0.26 -2.48 8.22
C THR A 74 -0.49 -0.97 8.30
N VAL A 75 -1.75 -0.56 8.46
CA VAL A 75 -2.12 0.84 8.81
C VAL A 75 -1.31 1.34 10.01
N GLY A 76 -1.12 0.47 11.02
CA GLY A 76 -0.36 0.77 12.22
C GLY A 76 1.13 1.02 11.94
N ASP A 77 1.71 0.32 10.96
CA ASP A 77 3.12 0.49 10.61
C ASP A 77 3.37 1.85 9.95
N HIS A 78 2.49 2.27 9.04
CA HIS A 78 2.56 3.61 8.42
C HIS A 78 2.45 4.72 9.47
N LEU A 79 1.48 4.63 10.38
CA LEU A 79 1.31 5.64 11.44
C LEU A 79 2.49 5.63 12.42
N ARG A 80 3.02 4.45 12.76
CA ARG A 80 4.19 4.29 13.63
C ARG A 80 5.44 4.90 12.99
N GLU A 81 5.65 4.70 11.70
CA GLU A 81 6.76 5.31 10.95
C GLU A 81 6.64 6.84 10.93
N GLY A 82 5.43 7.38 10.73
CA GLY A 82 5.17 8.82 10.78
C GLY A 82 5.44 9.44 12.16
N LEU A 83 4.98 8.77 13.22
CA LEU A 83 5.27 9.19 14.60
C LEU A 83 6.76 9.07 14.93
N PHE A 84 7.45 8.05 14.40
CA PHE A 84 8.88 7.88 14.61
C PHE A 84 9.66 9.01 13.92
N ALA A 85 9.31 9.35 12.68
CA ALA A 85 9.90 10.47 11.97
C ALA A 85 9.68 11.80 12.73
N LEU A 86 8.49 12.02 13.29
CA LEU A 86 8.20 13.18 14.13
C LEU A 86 9.06 13.22 15.40
N ALA A 87 9.17 12.10 16.12
CA ALA A 87 9.99 11.99 17.33
C ALA A 87 11.48 12.23 17.02
N LEU A 88 11.96 11.68 15.90
CA LEU A 88 13.32 11.87 15.40
C LEU A 88 13.60 13.33 15.07
N LEU A 89 12.65 14.06 14.45
CA LEU A 89 12.79 15.49 14.16
C LEU A 89 12.87 16.36 15.42
N GLY A 90 12.30 15.93 16.54
CA GLY A 90 12.40 16.66 17.80
C GLY A 90 13.83 16.74 18.35
N VAL A 91 14.71 15.78 18.03
CA VAL A 91 16.12 15.76 18.47
C VAL A 91 16.93 16.93 17.88
N PRO A 92 17.04 17.10 16.54
CA PRO A 92 17.76 18.23 15.96
C PRO A 92 17.12 19.56 16.35
N VAL A 93 15.78 19.66 16.43
CA VAL A 93 15.09 20.87 16.91
C VAL A 93 15.54 21.25 18.32
N ALA A 94 15.63 20.28 19.24
CA ALA A 94 16.06 20.51 20.61
C ALA A 94 17.54 20.92 20.72
N VAL A 95 18.44 20.15 20.08
CA VAL A 95 19.89 20.42 20.09
C VAL A 95 20.16 21.81 19.54
N VAL A 96 19.56 22.10 18.39
CA VAL A 96 19.84 23.33 17.67
C VAL A 96 19.19 24.52 18.36
N GLY A 97 17.93 24.40 18.77
CA GLY A 97 17.22 25.43 19.54
C GLY A 97 18.02 25.85 20.78
N GLY A 98 18.66 24.88 21.45
CA GLY A 98 19.58 25.16 22.55
C GLY A 98 20.84 25.93 22.18
N LEU A 99 21.52 25.47 21.14
CA LEU A 99 22.71 26.16 20.63
C LEU A 99 22.37 27.59 20.17
N SER A 100 21.15 27.83 19.67
CA SER A 100 20.68 29.14 19.21
C SER A 100 20.58 30.16 20.33
N VAL A 101 19.96 29.76 21.43
CA VAL A 101 19.61 30.64 22.53
C VAL A 101 20.81 30.83 23.47
N GLY A 102 21.83 29.96 23.34
CA GLY A 102 22.96 29.92 24.26
C GLY A 102 22.54 29.48 25.67
N GLY A 103 21.44 28.73 25.78
CA GLY A 103 20.80 28.39 27.06
C GLY A 103 20.22 26.98 27.07
N LEU A 104 19.76 26.55 28.25
CA LEU A 104 19.12 25.24 28.46
C LEU A 104 17.59 25.27 28.27
N SER A 105 17.04 26.42 27.88
CA SER A 105 15.63 26.62 27.57
C SER A 105 15.41 27.36 26.25
N ILE A 106 14.35 26.99 25.52
CA ILE A 106 13.92 27.65 24.28
C ILE A 106 12.68 28.49 24.61
N PRO A 107 12.64 29.80 24.28
CA PRO A 107 11.45 30.60 24.48
C PRO A 107 10.34 30.11 23.56
N VAL A 108 9.22 29.69 24.15
CA VAL A 108 8.03 29.25 23.42
C VAL A 108 7.19 30.48 23.12
N THR A 109 6.87 30.68 21.84
CA THR A 109 5.95 31.73 21.39
C THR A 109 4.67 31.10 20.85
N VAL A 110 3.58 31.88 20.79
CA VAL A 110 2.31 31.40 20.20
C VAL A 110 2.51 30.96 18.75
N ALA A 111 3.24 31.77 17.96
CA ALA A 111 3.63 31.45 16.60
C ALA A 111 4.43 30.14 16.52
N GLY A 112 5.49 30.03 17.35
CA GLY A 112 6.38 28.87 17.39
C GLY A 112 5.66 27.58 17.76
N LEU A 113 4.84 27.60 18.81
CA LEU A 113 4.07 26.44 19.27
C LEU A 113 3.05 25.98 18.23
N THR A 114 2.24 26.90 17.72
CA THR A 114 1.19 26.59 16.74
C THR A 114 1.80 26.06 15.44
N GLY A 115 2.81 26.75 14.91
CA GLY A 115 3.52 26.32 13.70
C GLY A 115 4.19 24.95 13.87
N SER A 116 4.79 24.67 15.03
CA SER A 116 5.44 23.38 15.29
C SER A 116 4.43 22.23 15.38
N VAL A 117 3.27 22.44 16.01
CA VAL A 117 2.20 21.43 16.06
C VAL A 117 1.67 21.14 14.66
N LEU A 118 1.40 22.18 13.85
CA LEU A 118 0.93 22.01 12.48
C LEU A 118 1.96 21.31 11.59
N ALA A 119 3.25 21.68 11.70
CA ALA A 119 4.34 21.01 10.99
C ALA A 119 4.48 19.53 11.42
N GLY A 120 4.31 19.24 12.71
CA GLY A 120 4.31 17.86 13.21
C GLY A 120 3.15 17.03 12.66
N LEU A 121 1.94 17.59 12.62
CA LEU A 121 0.79 16.96 11.99
C LEU A 121 1.00 16.76 10.49
N ALA A 122 1.60 17.73 9.80
CA ALA A 122 1.95 17.60 8.39
C ALA A 122 2.93 16.42 8.18
N ALA A 123 3.99 16.33 9.00
CA ALA A 123 4.95 15.23 8.92
C ALA A 123 4.26 13.86 9.06
N VAL A 124 3.34 13.70 10.00
CA VAL A 124 2.55 12.45 10.15
C VAL A 124 1.62 12.22 8.95
N CYS A 125 1.02 13.27 8.40
CA CYS A 125 0.13 13.18 7.24
C CYS A 125 0.80 12.64 5.97
N THR A 126 2.13 12.70 5.88
CA THR A 126 2.87 12.07 4.76
C THR A 126 2.64 10.55 4.68
N GLN A 127 2.30 9.91 5.81
CA GLN A 127 2.05 8.47 5.90
C GLN A 127 0.57 8.09 5.74
N VAL A 128 -0.34 9.06 5.83
CA VAL A 128 -1.79 8.83 5.73
C VAL A 128 -2.19 8.19 4.39
N PRO A 129 -1.63 8.57 3.21
CA PRO A 129 -1.94 7.88 1.97
C PRO A 129 -1.59 6.38 1.98
N GLY A 130 -0.45 6.01 2.59
CA GLY A 130 -0.06 4.61 2.78
C GLY A 130 -1.03 3.88 3.71
N ALA A 131 -1.36 4.50 4.84
CA ALA A 131 -2.32 3.97 5.80
C ALA A 131 -3.73 3.78 5.20
N LEU A 132 -4.22 4.74 4.41
CA LEU A 132 -5.52 4.64 3.73
C LEU A 132 -5.55 3.53 2.68
N ARG A 133 -4.44 3.28 1.97
CA ARG A 133 -4.33 2.15 1.05
C ARG A 133 -4.31 0.82 1.79
N ALA A 134 -3.54 0.72 2.88
CA ALA A 134 -3.51 -0.46 3.75
C ALA A 134 -4.89 -0.75 4.39
N ALA A 135 -5.71 0.29 4.58
CA ALA A 135 -7.09 0.18 5.05
C ALA A 135 -8.11 -0.16 3.95
N GLY A 136 -7.69 -0.36 2.70
CA GLY A 136 -8.60 -0.67 1.58
C GLY A 136 -9.33 0.56 1.01
N HIS A 137 -8.84 1.78 1.24
CA HIS A 137 -9.45 3.03 0.77
C HIS A 137 -8.54 3.81 -0.20
N PRO A 138 -8.11 3.23 -1.35
CA PRO A 138 -7.15 3.88 -2.26
C PRO A 138 -7.68 5.18 -2.88
N ARG A 139 -9.01 5.30 -3.06
CA ARG A 139 -9.66 6.53 -3.56
C ARG A 139 -9.55 7.70 -2.58
N ALA A 140 -9.35 7.42 -1.29
CA ALA A 140 -9.16 8.45 -0.27
C ALA A 140 -7.70 8.93 -0.20
N ALA A 141 -6.74 8.18 -0.72
CA ALA A 141 -5.31 8.50 -0.62
C ALA A 141 -4.92 9.90 -1.15
N PRO A 142 -5.48 10.41 -2.28
CA PRO A 142 -5.20 11.78 -2.75
C PRO A 142 -5.59 12.86 -1.74
N TRP A 143 -6.65 12.65 -0.97
CA TRP A 143 -7.08 13.59 0.06
C TRP A 143 -6.09 13.68 1.22
N GLY A 144 -5.33 12.61 1.49
CA GLY A 144 -4.22 12.65 2.45
C GLY A 144 -3.11 13.61 2.03
N PHE A 145 -2.77 13.65 0.73
CA PHE A 145 -1.80 14.62 0.21
C PHE A 145 -2.33 16.06 0.21
N ALA A 146 -3.62 16.24 -0.10
CA ALA A 146 -4.26 17.55 -0.02
C ALA A 146 -4.22 18.10 1.43
N LEU A 147 -4.55 17.26 2.42
CA LEU A 147 -4.45 17.61 3.83
C LEU A 147 -3.03 17.98 4.25
N PHE A 148 -2.02 17.22 3.81
CA PHE A 148 -0.61 17.55 4.02
C PHE A 148 -0.28 18.97 3.51
N GLY A 149 -0.65 19.28 2.26
CA GLY A 149 -0.41 20.60 1.67
C GLY A 149 -1.06 21.74 2.47
N VAL A 150 -2.31 21.56 2.90
CA VAL A 150 -3.03 22.52 3.75
C VAL A 150 -2.30 22.74 5.08
N LEU A 151 -1.85 21.66 5.74
CA LEU A 151 -1.13 21.76 7.01
C LEU A 151 0.22 22.48 6.88
N VAL A 152 0.95 22.25 5.78
CA VAL A 152 2.22 22.95 5.50
C VAL A 152 1.99 24.45 5.31
N VAL A 153 0.99 24.84 4.51
CA VAL A 153 0.64 26.25 4.31
C VAL A 153 0.19 26.90 5.62
N ALA A 154 -0.64 26.20 6.41
CA ALA A 154 -1.08 26.68 7.71
C ALA A 154 0.09 26.84 8.70
N ALA A 155 1.05 25.91 8.71
CA ALA A 155 2.25 26.02 9.55
C ALA A 155 3.10 27.25 9.16
N GLY A 156 3.33 27.47 7.86
CA GLY A 156 4.03 28.67 7.37
C GLY A 156 3.31 29.97 7.73
N GLY A 157 1.98 30.00 7.59
CA GLY A 157 1.15 31.11 8.04
C GLY A 157 1.25 31.35 9.55
N ALA A 158 1.25 30.28 10.36
CA ALA A 158 1.38 30.37 11.81
C ALA A 158 2.72 30.98 12.24
N PHE A 159 3.84 30.58 11.62
CA PHE A 159 5.15 31.13 11.96
C PHE A 159 5.32 32.60 11.57
N THR A 160 4.65 33.04 10.49
CA THR A 160 4.83 34.37 9.91
C THR A 160 3.82 35.40 10.42
N GLN A 161 2.56 34.99 10.64
CA GLN A 161 1.46 35.91 10.92
C GLN A 161 1.05 35.95 12.40
N LEU A 162 1.34 34.90 13.19
CA LEU A 162 0.95 34.89 14.60
C LEU A 162 1.91 35.70 15.47
N PRO A 163 1.45 36.21 16.63
CA PRO A 163 2.30 36.93 17.56
C PRO A 163 3.47 36.09 18.08
N LYS A 164 4.66 36.69 18.09
CA LYS A 164 5.88 36.13 18.69
C LYS A 164 5.95 36.40 20.20
N THR A 165 4.81 36.63 20.85
CA THR A 165 4.72 36.84 22.30
C THR A 165 5.14 35.56 23.00
N ARG A 166 6.09 35.69 23.94
CA ARG A 166 6.58 34.58 24.75
C ARG A 166 5.48 34.12 25.70
N VAL A 167 5.14 32.84 25.64
CA VAL A 167 4.16 32.19 26.52
C VAL A 167 4.82 31.31 27.58
N GLY A 168 6.09 30.94 27.39
CA GLY A 168 6.85 30.19 28.37
C GLY A 168 8.23 29.80 27.86
N GLU A 169 8.87 28.90 28.58
CA GLU A 169 10.18 28.34 28.25
C GLU A 169 10.09 26.82 28.22
N LEU A 170 10.67 26.20 27.19
CA LEU A 170 10.72 24.75 27.04
C LEU A 170 12.13 24.26 27.37
N PRO A 171 12.32 23.41 28.40
CA PRO A 171 13.63 22.86 28.71
C PRO A 171 14.08 21.89 27.63
N ILE A 172 15.26 22.11 27.08
CA ILE A 172 15.81 21.32 25.95
C ILE A 172 16.02 19.87 26.35
N LEU A 173 16.51 19.62 27.56
CA LEU A 173 16.67 18.28 28.09
C LEU A 173 15.33 17.54 28.20
N GLY A 174 14.25 18.27 28.50
CA GLY A 174 12.89 17.72 28.50
C GLY A 174 12.45 17.30 27.10
N LEU A 175 12.66 18.16 26.10
CA LEU A 175 12.32 17.86 24.71
C LEU A 175 13.15 16.67 24.18
N LEU A 176 14.45 16.63 24.45
CA LEU A 176 15.33 15.49 24.09
C LEU A 176 14.88 14.20 24.75
N ALA A 177 14.54 14.23 26.04
CA ALA A 177 14.06 13.06 26.77
C ALA A 177 12.73 12.54 26.20
N VAL A 178 11.80 13.44 25.86
CA VAL A 178 10.51 13.07 25.22
C VAL A 178 10.75 12.47 23.83
N SER A 179 11.58 13.09 22.99
CA SER A 179 11.92 12.57 21.66
C SER A 179 12.59 11.20 21.73
N ALA A 180 13.62 11.04 22.58
CA ALA A 180 14.31 9.76 22.76
C ALA A 180 13.38 8.69 23.33
N GLY A 181 12.55 9.04 24.31
CA GLY A 181 11.56 8.13 24.90
C GLY A 181 10.50 7.69 23.88
N ALA A 182 10.00 8.60 23.05
CA ALA A 182 9.08 8.29 21.97
C ALA A 182 9.75 7.39 20.91
N MET A 183 10.96 7.71 20.46
CA MET A 183 11.74 6.85 19.55
C MET A 183 11.98 5.46 20.12
N TRP A 184 12.31 5.35 21.40
CA TRP A 184 12.51 4.06 22.08
C TRP A 184 11.21 3.25 22.17
N LEU A 185 10.10 3.91 22.53
CA LEU A 185 8.78 3.26 22.56
C LEU A 185 8.35 2.78 21.18
N LEU A 186 8.61 3.60 20.14
CA LEU A 186 8.28 3.31 18.75
C LEU A 186 9.26 2.34 18.09
N THR A 187 10.42 2.05 18.65
CA THR A 187 11.35 1.01 18.14
C THR A 187 11.31 -0.28 18.93
N ARG A 188 10.68 -0.29 20.12
CA ARG A 188 10.43 -1.53 20.86
C ARG A 188 9.64 -2.49 19.97
N GLU A 189 10.31 -3.53 19.50
CA GLU A 189 9.65 -4.65 18.85
C GLU A 189 8.52 -5.10 19.78
N LYS A 190 7.30 -5.26 19.22
CA LYS A 190 6.26 -5.96 19.97
C LYS A 190 6.84 -7.34 20.21
N ARG A 191 7.29 -7.59 21.44
CA ARG A 191 7.85 -8.87 21.86
C ARG A 191 6.86 -9.90 21.36
N ALA A 192 7.27 -10.71 20.37
CA ALA A 192 6.38 -11.68 19.78
C ALA A 192 5.76 -12.44 20.95
N PRO A 193 4.41 -12.56 21.02
CA PRO A 193 3.77 -13.32 22.08
C PRO A 193 4.52 -14.64 22.12
N ARG A 194 5.14 -14.93 23.26
CA ARG A 194 5.99 -16.09 23.45
C ARG A 194 5.08 -17.25 23.10
N ARG A 195 5.20 -17.80 21.89
CA ARG A 195 4.43 -18.96 21.44
C ARG A 195 4.74 -19.99 22.50
N ASP A 196 3.80 -20.22 23.38
CA ASP A 196 4.02 -21.08 24.53
C ASP A 196 4.40 -22.43 23.94
N LEU A 197 5.64 -22.83 24.20
CA LEU A 197 6.21 -24.13 23.83
C LEU A 197 5.41 -25.31 24.45
N SER A 198 4.30 -25.04 25.15
CA SER A 198 3.34 -26.02 25.63
C SER A 198 2.62 -26.74 24.50
N ASP A 199 2.31 -26.07 23.38
CA ASP A 199 1.56 -26.71 22.29
C ASP A 199 2.45 -27.68 21.48
N ALA A 200 3.76 -27.41 21.44
CA ALA A 200 4.74 -28.32 20.83
C ALA A 200 5.01 -29.58 21.67
N ARG A 201 4.61 -29.60 22.96
CA ARG A 201 4.76 -30.80 23.83
C ARG A 201 3.50 -31.66 23.92
N ALA A 202 2.35 -31.19 23.44
CA ALA A 202 1.12 -31.99 23.40
C ALA A 202 1.02 -32.91 22.16
N GLY A 203 1.83 -32.70 21.12
CA GLY A 203 1.89 -33.52 19.91
C GLY A 203 2.78 -34.77 20.01
N GLY A 204 2.69 -35.55 21.08
CA GLY A 204 3.39 -36.84 21.17
C GLY A 204 2.84 -37.87 20.17
N PRO A 205 3.70 -38.71 19.55
CA PRO A 205 3.26 -39.74 18.61
C PRO A 205 2.66 -40.91 19.40
N GLY A 206 1.34 -40.98 19.51
CA GLY A 206 0.71 -42.04 20.28
C GLY A 206 -0.81 -42.10 20.15
N SER A 207 -1.30 -42.65 19.03
CA SER A 207 -2.31 -43.73 19.03
C SER A 207 -2.79 -44.01 17.61
N ALA A 208 -2.23 -45.06 17.02
CA ALA A 208 -2.87 -45.83 15.98
C ALA A 208 -3.99 -46.67 16.61
N SER A 209 -5.24 -46.48 16.16
CA SER A 209 -6.36 -47.40 16.33
C SER A 209 -7.40 -47.00 15.28
N ALA A 210 -7.48 -47.59 14.09
CA ALA A 210 -7.88 -48.96 13.71
C ALA A 210 -9.37 -49.27 13.97
N GLY A 211 -10.14 -49.32 12.86
CA GLY A 211 -11.51 -49.83 12.73
C GLY A 211 -12.52 -48.73 12.37
N GLY A 212 -13.32 -48.77 11.30
CA GLY A 212 -13.69 -49.75 10.26
C GLY A 212 -14.89 -49.16 9.48
N PRO A 213 -15.25 -49.66 8.28
CA PRO A 213 -16.24 -49.05 7.37
C PRO A 213 -17.67 -49.66 7.49
N GLU A 214 -18.59 -49.20 6.63
CA GLU A 214 -20.02 -49.56 6.44
C GLU A 214 -21.02 -48.72 7.25
N GLY A 215 -22.11 -48.15 6.71
CA GLY A 215 -22.79 -48.24 5.43
C GLY A 215 -24.13 -47.44 5.50
N ALA A 216 -24.96 -47.54 4.46
CA ALA A 216 -26.30 -46.95 4.24
C ALA A 216 -26.30 -45.54 3.60
N SER A 217 -26.48 -45.39 2.28
CA SER A 217 -27.70 -45.61 1.47
C SER A 217 -28.94 -44.89 2.00
N ALA A 218 -29.34 -43.82 1.31
CA ALA A 218 -30.74 -43.38 1.21
C ALA A 218 -30.94 -42.64 -0.13
N ASP A 219 -31.84 -43.21 -0.93
CA ASP A 219 -32.30 -42.78 -2.24
C ASP A 219 -33.15 -41.50 -2.24
N GLY A 220 -33.05 -40.75 -3.35
CA GLY A 220 -34.19 -40.22 -4.12
C GLY A 220 -34.51 -38.72 -3.99
N PRO A 221 -35.31 -38.12 -4.92
CA PRO A 221 -35.63 -38.53 -6.29
C PRO A 221 -35.43 -37.44 -7.36
N GLU A 222 -35.47 -37.91 -8.62
CA GLU A 222 -35.56 -37.15 -9.87
C GLU A 222 -36.70 -36.10 -9.89
N GLY A 223 -36.36 -34.92 -10.41
CA GLY A 223 -37.31 -33.88 -10.82
C GLY A 223 -36.94 -33.35 -12.21
N ALA A 224 -37.83 -33.59 -13.16
CA ALA A 224 -37.64 -33.43 -14.60
C ALA A 224 -37.77 -31.97 -15.12
N ARG A 225 -36.93 -31.67 -16.11
CA ARG A 225 -37.17 -30.90 -17.37
C ARG A 225 -37.86 -29.53 -17.34
N ALA A 226 -37.15 -28.53 -17.88
CA ALA A 226 -37.55 -27.68 -19.03
C ALA A 226 -36.43 -26.63 -19.20
N GLY A 227 -35.68 -26.59 -20.31
CA GLY A 227 -36.13 -26.06 -21.59
C GLY A 227 -35.17 -24.92 -21.95
N GLY A 228 -34.38 -25.10 -23.01
CA GLY A 228 -33.58 -24.02 -23.60
C GLY A 228 -34.47 -22.89 -24.15
N PRO A 229 -33.84 -21.79 -24.54
CA PRO A 229 -33.51 -21.73 -25.95
C PRO A 229 -32.04 -21.38 -26.19
N GLU A 230 -31.45 -22.13 -27.12
CA GLU A 230 -30.35 -21.66 -27.95
C GLU A 230 -30.74 -20.34 -28.60
N GLY A 231 -29.94 -19.32 -28.33
CA GLY A 231 -29.88 -18.09 -29.10
C GLY A 231 -28.44 -17.87 -29.52
N ALA A 232 -28.06 -18.48 -30.64
CA ALA A 232 -26.92 -18.03 -31.43
C ALA A 232 -27.21 -16.60 -31.90
N GLY A 233 -26.77 -15.62 -31.10
CA GLY A 233 -26.84 -14.21 -31.42
C GLY A 233 -25.42 -13.69 -31.56
N ALA A 234 -25.10 -13.19 -32.75
CA ALA A 234 -23.92 -12.37 -33.02
C ALA A 234 -23.69 -11.40 -31.85
N GLY A 235 -22.49 -11.46 -31.26
CA GLY A 235 -22.16 -10.80 -30.01
C GLY A 235 -22.60 -9.35 -29.99
N ASP A 236 -23.41 -9.00 -28.99
CA ASP A 236 -23.85 -7.64 -28.77
C ASP A 236 -22.59 -6.75 -28.63
N PRO A 237 -22.37 -5.76 -29.52
CA PRO A 237 -21.24 -4.84 -29.40
C PRO A 237 -21.23 -4.10 -28.06
N ALA A 238 -22.35 -4.08 -27.32
CA ALA A 238 -22.41 -3.58 -25.96
C ALA A 238 -21.59 -4.41 -24.94
N ASP A 239 -21.46 -5.75 -25.11
CA ASP A 239 -20.68 -6.60 -24.18
C ASP A 239 -19.16 -6.45 -24.43
N ALA A 240 -18.76 -6.32 -25.69
CA ALA A 240 -17.38 -5.99 -26.05
C ALA A 240 -16.96 -4.61 -25.50
N GLY A 241 -17.83 -3.60 -25.65
CA GLY A 241 -17.60 -2.27 -25.10
C GLY A 241 -17.42 -2.28 -23.57
N ALA A 242 -18.28 -3.01 -22.86
CA ALA A 242 -18.19 -3.17 -21.41
C ALA A 242 -16.93 -3.92 -20.95
N TRP A 243 -16.51 -4.94 -21.72
CA TRP A 243 -15.26 -5.67 -21.46
C TRP A 243 -14.03 -4.74 -21.54
N PHE A 244 -13.93 -3.95 -22.62
CA PHE A 244 -12.85 -2.98 -22.79
C PHE A 244 -12.87 -1.85 -21.73
N GLY A 245 -14.06 -1.44 -21.27
CA GLY A 245 -14.20 -0.51 -20.15
C GLY A 245 -13.62 -1.07 -18.85
N ARG A 246 -13.96 -2.32 -18.52
CA ARG A 246 -13.40 -3.03 -17.34
C ARG A 246 -11.89 -3.23 -17.44
N LEU A 247 -11.37 -3.56 -18.64
CA LEU A 247 -9.94 -3.71 -18.88
C LEU A 247 -9.19 -2.41 -18.53
N ARG A 248 -9.69 -1.27 -19.01
CA ARG A 248 -9.14 0.05 -18.68
C ARG A 248 -9.14 0.30 -17.17
N ASP A 249 -10.24 0.02 -16.49
CA ASP A 249 -10.38 0.30 -15.07
C ASP A 249 -9.45 -0.58 -14.21
N VAL A 250 -9.26 -1.85 -14.60
CA VAL A 250 -8.30 -2.77 -13.96
C VAL A 250 -6.87 -2.33 -14.19
N LEU A 251 -6.51 -1.96 -15.42
CA LEU A 251 -5.20 -1.40 -15.75
C LEU A 251 -4.90 -0.15 -14.89
N VAL A 252 -5.86 0.78 -14.76
CA VAL A 252 -5.68 2.02 -13.99
C VAL A 252 -5.67 1.80 -12.48
N GLY A 253 -6.55 0.94 -11.96
CA GLY A 253 -6.74 0.78 -10.52
C GLY A 253 -5.73 -0.17 -9.88
N ARG A 254 -5.59 -1.38 -10.44
CA ARG A 254 -4.86 -2.48 -9.83
C ARG A 254 -3.39 -2.52 -10.28
N PHE A 255 -3.15 -2.25 -11.55
CA PHE A 255 -1.82 -2.28 -12.15
C PHE A 255 -1.18 -0.88 -12.29
N ASP A 256 -1.87 0.16 -11.80
CA ASP A 256 -1.41 1.56 -11.79
C ASP A 256 -1.00 2.12 -13.17
N VAL A 257 -1.57 1.58 -14.25
CA VAL A 257 -1.32 2.05 -15.63
C VAL A 257 -1.97 3.42 -15.82
N ALA A 258 -1.26 4.36 -16.44
CA ALA A 258 -1.79 5.70 -16.69
C ALA A 258 -3.09 5.65 -17.52
N PRO A 259 -4.15 6.43 -17.20
CA PRO A 259 -5.44 6.34 -17.90
C PRO A 259 -5.37 6.51 -19.42
N ALA A 260 -4.50 7.39 -19.91
CA ALA A 260 -4.28 7.59 -21.34
C ALA A 260 -3.64 6.35 -22.00
N ARG A 261 -2.64 5.75 -21.35
CA ARG A 261 -1.97 4.55 -21.85
C ARG A 261 -2.86 3.33 -21.78
N ALA A 262 -3.63 3.18 -20.70
CA ALA A 262 -4.65 2.16 -20.59
C ALA A 262 -5.70 2.29 -21.72
N ALA A 263 -6.04 3.51 -22.14
CA ALA A 263 -6.93 3.74 -23.28
C ALA A 263 -6.29 3.35 -24.62
N GLU A 264 -5.00 3.65 -24.83
CA GLU A 264 -4.24 3.21 -26.02
C GLU A 264 -4.15 1.69 -26.12
N MET A 265 -3.78 1.03 -25.03
CA MET A 265 -3.72 -0.43 -24.91
C MET A 265 -5.07 -1.08 -25.19
N VAL A 266 -6.14 -0.51 -24.65
CA VAL A 266 -7.51 -0.97 -24.89
C VAL A 266 -7.92 -0.73 -26.36
N ALA A 267 -7.46 0.34 -26.99
CA ALA A 267 -7.70 0.61 -28.40
C ALA A 267 -6.95 -0.37 -29.32
N GLU A 268 -5.72 -0.74 -28.96
CA GLU A 268 -4.91 -1.76 -29.65
C GLU A 268 -5.50 -3.17 -29.48
N ALA A 269 -5.91 -3.53 -28.27
CA ALA A 269 -6.65 -4.77 -28.03
C ALA A 269 -7.96 -4.80 -28.82
N ARG A 270 -8.66 -3.67 -28.91
CA ARG A 270 -9.90 -3.54 -29.70
C ARG A 270 -9.64 -3.66 -31.21
N SER A 271 -8.56 -3.10 -31.74
CA SER A 271 -8.21 -3.25 -33.15
C SER A 271 -7.81 -4.68 -33.48
N HIS A 272 -7.09 -5.36 -32.58
CA HIS A 272 -6.71 -6.76 -32.75
C HIS A 272 -7.94 -7.67 -32.86
N VAL A 273 -8.89 -7.53 -31.93
CA VAL A 273 -10.15 -8.28 -31.93
C VAL A 273 -11.00 -7.95 -33.17
N ALA A 274 -11.04 -6.68 -33.59
CA ALA A 274 -11.77 -6.28 -34.79
C ALA A 274 -11.17 -6.88 -36.08
N VAL A 275 -9.85 -7.04 -36.14
CA VAL A 275 -9.15 -7.70 -37.26
C VAL A 275 -9.35 -9.21 -37.24
N ALA A 276 -9.31 -9.82 -36.06
CA ALA A 276 -9.54 -11.26 -35.89
C ALA A 276 -11.01 -11.65 -36.13
N GLY A 277 -11.95 -10.71 -36.03
CA GLY A 277 -13.38 -10.96 -36.19
C GLY A 277 -13.97 -11.80 -35.05
N SER A 278 -13.25 -11.90 -33.95
CA SER A 278 -13.55 -12.66 -32.73
C SER A 278 -14.28 -11.79 -31.69
N HIS A 279 -14.83 -12.41 -30.65
CA HIS A 279 -15.27 -11.67 -29.47
C HIS A 279 -14.08 -11.54 -28.49
N PRO A 280 -13.93 -10.41 -27.75
CA PRO A 280 -12.79 -10.21 -26.84
C PRO A 280 -12.61 -11.32 -25.81
N ARG A 281 -13.71 -11.96 -25.37
CA ARG A 281 -13.65 -13.08 -24.41
C ARG A 281 -13.15 -14.40 -25.02
N ASP A 282 -13.31 -14.59 -26.32
CA ASP A 282 -12.90 -15.83 -26.99
C ASP A 282 -11.40 -15.83 -27.25
N GLU A 283 -10.82 -14.64 -27.45
CA GLU A 283 -9.41 -14.43 -27.70
C GLU A 283 -8.61 -14.15 -26.42
N PHE A 284 -9.23 -13.49 -25.44
CA PHE A 284 -8.64 -13.21 -24.13
C PHE A 284 -9.54 -13.80 -23.04
N PRO A 285 -9.34 -15.09 -22.69
CA PRO A 285 -10.17 -15.80 -21.72
C PRO A 285 -10.19 -15.11 -20.36
N SER A 286 -9.14 -14.34 -20.06
CA SER A 286 -8.97 -13.71 -18.77
C SER A 286 -8.60 -12.22 -18.85
N LEU A 287 -9.50 -11.35 -18.39
CA LEU A 287 -9.31 -9.89 -18.42
C LEU A 287 -8.17 -9.44 -17.51
N ALA A 288 -8.08 -9.96 -16.29
CA ALA A 288 -7.01 -9.61 -15.36
C ALA A 288 -5.66 -10.29 -15.70
N GLY A 289 -5.67 -11.47 -16.32
CA GLY A 289 -4.45 -12.08 -16.87
C GLY A 289 -3.96 -11.30 -18.08
N TYR A 290 -4.83 -11.00 -19.03
CA TYR A 290 -4.49 -10.13 -20.16
C TYR A 290 -4.04 -8.73 -19.71
N ALA A 291 -4.69 -8.13 -18.71
CA ALA A 291 -4.24 -6.85 -18.12
C ALA A 291 -2.87 -6.96 -17.45
N ARG A 292 -2.57 -8.08 -16.80
CA ARG A 292 -1.25 -8.37 -16.22
C ARG A 292 -0.22 -8.53 -17.32
N ASP A 293 -0.49 -9.36 -18.31
CA ASP A 293 0.41 -9.61 -19.44
C ASP A 293 0.68 -8.32 -20.20
N LEU A 294 -0.33 -7.46 -20.39
CA LEU A 294 -0.15 -6.10 -20.94
C LEU A 294 0.71 -5.21 -20.04
N ALA A 295 0.50 -5.28 -18.73
CA ALA A 295 1.24 -4.47 -17.76
C ALA A 295 2.69 -4.97 -17.55
N GLU A 296 2.94 -6.27 -17.69
CA GLU A 296 4.25 -6.93 -17.60
C GLU A 296 5.03 -6.82 -18.91
N ALA A 297 4.35 -6.88 -20.06
CA ALA A 297 4.94 -6.66 -21.39
C ALA A 297 5.27 -5.19 -21.64
N GLU A 298 4.65 -4.25 -20.91
CA GLU A 298 5.15 -2.88 -20.87
C GLU A 298 6.55 -2.86 -20.25
N PRO A 299 7.56 -2.30 -20.92
CA PRO A 299 8.86 -2.11 -20.33
C PRO A 299 8.72 -1.20 -19.11
N ALA A 300 8.71 -1.79 -17.90
CA ALA A 300 8.49 -1.19 -16.58
C ALA A 300 8.64 0.34 -16.56
N LYS A 301 7.63 1.05 -17.08
CA LYS A 301 7.66 2.50 -17.08
C LYS A 301 7.15 2.90 -15.73
N GLN A 302 8.10 3.40 -14.94
CA GLN A 302 7.90 4.01 -13.63
C GLN A 302 6.52 4.67 -13.62
N GLY A 303 5.61 4.14 -12.79
CA GLY A 303 4.32 4.75 -12.56
C GLY A 303 4.48 6.25 -12.30
N PRO A 304 3.44 7.06 -12.51
CA PRO A 304 3.56 8.51 -12.50
C PRO A 304 4.44 8.96 -11.33
N TRP A 305 5.49 9.72 -11.59
CA TRP A 305 6.67 9.84 -10.71
C TRP A 305 6.34 10.09 -9.22
N TRP A 306 5.17 10.65 -8.91
CA TRP A 306 4.64 10.85 -7.56
C TRP A 306 4.08 9.58 -6.87
N ARG A 307 4.11 8.40 -7.51
CA ARG A 307 3.60 7.12 -6.99
C ARG A 307 4.67 6.08 -6.66
N GLY A 308 5.88 6.18 -7.21
CA GLY A 308 6.98 5.24 -6.95
C GLY A 308 8.00 5.75 -5.91
N ASP A 309 9.07 4.98 -5.68
CA ASP A 309 10.28 5.41 -4.95
C ASP A 309 10.76 6.81 -5.39
N THR A 310 10.54 7.14 -6.67
CA THR A 310 10.84 8.43 -7.29
C THR A 310 10.10 9.60 -6.64
N ALA A 311 8.88 9.42 -6.17
CA ALA A 311 8.06 10.46 -5.53
C ALA A 311 8.64 10.86 -4.21
N GLU A 312 8.95 9.83 -3.42
CA GLU A 312 9.54 9.94 -2.11
C GLU A 312 10.97 10.50 -2.24
N MET A 313 11.69 10.11 -3.30
CA MET A 313 13.00 10.66 -3.63
C MET A 313 12.92 12.13 -4.06
N VAL A 314 11.96 12.51 -4.91
CA VAL A 314 11.75 13.90 -5.36
C VAL A 314 11.26 14.77 -4.21
N MET A 315 10.34 14.29 -3.37
CA MET A 315 9.91 15.00 -2.16
C MET A 315 11.05 15.12 -1.16
N GLY A 316 11.82 14.05 -0.95
CA GLY A 316 13.04 14.08 -0.14
C GLY A 316 14.03 15.11 -0.67
N LEU A 317 14.22 15.19 -1.98
CA LEU A 317 15.07 16.19 -2.64
C LEU A 317 14.51 17.61 -2.46
N LEU A 318 13.21 17.83 -2.66
CA LEU A 318 12.57 19.13 -2.47
C LEU A 318 12.69 19.62 -1.04
N ILE A 319 12.45 18.74 -0.06
CA ILE A 319 12.65 19.05 1.36
C ILE A 319 14.13 19.34 1.64
N THR A 320 15.05 18.57 1.07
CA THR A 320 16.50 18.80 1.18
C THR A 320 16.88 20.17 0.62
N VAL A 321 16.41 20.52 -0.58
CA VAL A 321 16.65 21.82 -1.23
C VAL A 321 16.04 22.95 -0.41
N TRP A 322 14.81 22.79 0.08
CA TRP A 322 14.16 23.77 0.95
C TRP A 322 14.95 23.98 2.24
N VAL A 323 15.44 22.90 2.86
CA VAL A 323 16.32 23.00 4.05
C VAL A 323 17.63 23.70 3.70
N VAL A 324 18.24 23.44 2.54
CA VAL A 324 19.44 24.18 2.09
C VAL A 324 19.15 25.67 1.94
N ILE A 325 18.03 26.05 1.32
CA ILE A 325 17.62 27.45 1.16
C ILE A 325 17.41 28.09 2.53
N ALA A 326 16.68 27.43 3.42
CA ALA A 326 16.47 27.89 4.79
C ALA A 326 17.78 28.03 5.58
N VAL A 327 18.77 27.16 5.34
CA VAL A 327 20.11 27.27 5.92
C VAL A 327 20.85 28.49 5.35
N VAL A 328 20.76 28.76 4.05
CA VAL A 328 21.43 29.90 3.43
C VAL A 328 20.84 31.22 3.93
N ASP A 329 19.51 31.35 3.93
CA ASP A 329 18.83 32.54 4.48
C ASP A 329 19.22 32.74 5.96
N ALA A 330 19.31 31.64 6.71
CA ALA A 330 19.77 31.67 8.08
C ALA A 330 21.23 32.09 8.25
N VAL A 331 22.13 31.76 7.32
CA VAL A 331 23.51 32.28 7.35
C VAL A 331 23.51 33.80 7.15
N VAL A 332 22.71 34.28 6.18
CA VAL A 332 22.61 35.72 5.86
C VAL A 332 22.05 36.52 7.03
N ASP A 333 21.04 35.99 7.70
CA ASP A 333 20.41 36.63 8.86
C ASP A 333 21.18 36.39 10.18
N GLU A 334 22.38 35.81 10.12
CA GLU A 334 23.20 35.39 11.27
C GLU A 334 22.44 34.48 12.27
N GLN A 335 21.43 33.77 11.78
CA GLN A 335 20.65 32.77 12.49
C GLN A 335 21.40 31.42 12.48
N TRP A 336 22.60 31.40 13.07
CA TRP A 336 23.53 30.26 13.10
C TRP A 336 22.92 28.94 13.58
N TRP A 337 21.77 29.00 14.23
CA TRP A 337 21.01 27.83 14.61
C TRP A 337 20.26 27.17 13.47
N LEU A 338 19.48 27.89 12.67
CA LEU A 338 18.83 27.31 11.49
C LEU A 338 19.88 26.70 10.55
N VAL A 339 21.06 27.31 10.50
CA VAL A 339 22.25 26.73 9.85
C VAL A 339 22.62 25.38 10.45
N ALA A 340 22.82 25.28 11.76
CA ALA A 340 23.17 24.03 12.43
C ALA A 340 22.06 22.95 12.29
N ALA A 341 20.77 23.30 12.40
CA ALA A 341 19.65 22.37 12.23
C ALA A 341 19.57 21.83 10.82
N GLY A 342 19.65 22.71 9.82
CA GLY A 342 19.61 22.26 8.46
C GLY A 342 20.84 21.46 8.09
N VAL A 343 22.04 21.81 8.56
CA VAL A 343 23.25 20.98 8.36
C VAL A 343 23.08 19.59 8.99
N ALA A 344 22.58 19.49 10.23
CA ALA A 344 22.33 18.20 10.88
C ALA A 344 21.27 17.36 10.12
N TYR A 345 20.19 18.00 9.68
CA TYR A 345 19.18 17.37 8.82
C TYR A 345 19.80 16.86 7.51
N LEU A 346 20.63 17.66 6.85
CA LEU A 346 21.28 17.31 5.59
C LEU A 346 22.26 16.14 5.76
N LEU A 347 22.96 16.04 6.89
CA LEU A 347 23.82 14.89 7.20
C LEU A 347 23.01 13.61 7.45
N ALA A 348 21.91 13.71 8.20
CA ALA A 348 21.05 12.57 8.51
C ALA A 348 20.29 12.05 7.28
N SER A 349 19.67 12.96 6.53
CA SER A 349 18.94 12.65 5.29
C SER A 349 19.89 12.35 4.13
N GLY A 350 21.09 12.92 4.11
CA GLY A 350 22.08 12.70 3.07
C GLY A 350 22.47 11.22 2.96
N ARG A 351 22.62 10.50 4.08
CA ARG A 351 22.99 9.07 4.04
C ARG A 351 21.87 8.19 3.48
N SER A 352 20.61 8.43 3.85
CA SER A 352 19.47 7.66 3.35
C SER A 352 19.17 7.98 1.89
N THR A 353 19.16 9.27 1.54
CA THR A 353 19.00 9.75 0.16
C THR A 353 20.12 9.24 -0.74
N TRP A 354 21.38 9.25 -0.28
CA TRP A 354 22.52 8.69 -1.03
C TRP A 354 22.42 7.19 -1.23
N ARG A 355 21.94 6.42 -0.24
CA ARG A 355 21.72 4.98 -0.40
C ARG A 355 20.67 4.71 -1.47
N ARG A 356 19.54 5.42 -1.42
CA ARG A 356 18.45 5.30 -2.40
C ARG A 356 18.87 5.74 -3.81
N ILE A 357 19.61 6.84 -3.94
CA ILE A 357 20.19 7.28 -5.23
C ILE A 357 21.13 6.21 -5.78
N ARG A 358 21.94 5.56 -4.92
CA ARG A 358 22.86 4.50 -5.37
C ARG A 358 22.13 3.23 -5.80
N GLU A 359 21.10 2.81 -5.06
CA GLU A 359 20.22 1.70 -5.40
C GLU A 359 19.46 1.99 -6.71
N TRP A 360 18.98 3.22 -6.90
CA TRP A 360 18.38 3.67 -8.15
C TRP A 360 19.38 3.68 -9.31
N ALA A 361 20.57 4.25 -9.13
CA ALA A 361 21.62 4.29 -10.15
C ALA A 361 22.11 2.89 -10.55
N ALA A 362 22.13 1.94 -9.61
CA ALA A 362 22.43 0.54 -9.88
C ALA A 362 21.34 -0.14 -10.73
N ARG A 363 20.06 0.17 -10.49
CA ARG A 363 18.91 -0.30 -11.29
C ARG A 363 18.84 0.34 -12.68
N SER A 364 19.31 1.58 -12.82
CA SER A 364 19.26 2.35 -14.07
C SER A 364 20.45 2.12 -15.02
N ARG A 365 21.46 1.32 -14.62
CA ARG A 365 22.54 0.94 -15.53
C ARG A 365 22.02 -0.12 -16.50
N PRO A 366 22.01 0.12 -17.83
CA PRO A 366 21.70 -0.93 -18.79
C PRO A 366 22.73 -2.06 -18.66
N ALA A 367 22.24 -3.30 -18.73
CA ALA A 367 23.06 -4.50 -18.69
C ALA A 367 24.06 -4.56 -19.86
#